data_AF-S4PDX5-F1
#
_entry.id   AF-S4PDX5-F1
#
_cell.length_a   1.000
_cell.length_b   1.000
_cell.length_c   1.000
_cell.angle_alpha   90.00
_cell.angle_beta   90.00
_cell.angle_gamma   90.00
#
_symmetry.space_group_name_H-M   'P 1'
#
loop_
_entity.id
_entity.type
_entity.pdbx_description
1 polymer ?
#
loop_
_entity_poly.entity_id
_entity_poly.type
_entity_poly.pdbx_seq_one_letter_code
_entity_poly.pdbx_strand_id
1 'polypeptide(L)'
;MAQRRIDMVKQAELDDLEEKSRKRKHGADELSGTFYKQKYAHLIGQEAAIDAAQKTNMNKSYGEVPSENKKDSRSIEQTMADIKAKKVKKAETDRANADSEGSIGHSEGSNVQGAGSNCSR
;
A
#
# COMPACT_ATOMS: atom_id res chain seq x y z
N MET A 1 -31.48 39.62 1.10
CA MET A 1 -30.73 38.40 0.74
C MET A 1 -29.33 38.36 1.36
N ALA A 2 -28.59 39.48 1.38
CA ALA A 2 -27.23 39.53 1.97
C ALA A 2 -27.20 39.21 3.48
N GLN A 3 -28.13 39.77 4.25
CA GLN A 3 -28.17 39.56 5.72
C GLN A 3 -28.31 38.07 6.09
N ARG A 4 -29.19 37.35 5.40
CA ARG A 4 -29.42 35.91 5.61
C ARG A 4 -28.17 35.06 5.39
N ARG A 5 -27.28 35.46 4.47
CA ARG A 5 -26.02 34.73 4.23
C ARG A 5 -25.03 34.96 5.36
N ILE A 6 -24.95 36.20 5.87
CA ILE A 6 -24.09 36.56 7.00
C ILE A 6 -24.54 35.80 8.25
N ASP A 7 -25.85 35.77 8.50
CA ASP A 7 -26.43 35.05 9.64
C ASP A 7 -26.20 33.53 9.54
N MET A 8 -26.31 32.96 8.33
CA MET A 8 -26.06 31.53 8.07
C MET A 8 -24.59 31.14 8.27
N VAL A 9 -23.65 31.97 7.81
CA VAL A 9 -22.21 31.73 8.02
C VAL A 9 -21.87 31.79 9.51
N LYS A 10 -22.42 32.78 10.23
CA LYS A 10 -22.24 32.91 11.68
C LYS A 10 -22.82 31.72 12.44
N GLN A 11 -23.97 31.21 12.01
CA GLN A 11 -24.58 30.02 12.62
C GLN A 11 -23.73 28.77 12.37
N ALA A 12 -23.22 28.57 11.15
CA ALA A 12 -22.35 27.43 10.82
C ALA A 12 -21.03 27.47 11.61
N GLU A 13 -20.44 28.65 11.79
CA GLU A 13 -19.23 28.80 12.59
C GLU A 13 -19.47 28.51 14.08
N LEU A 14 -20.63 28.92 14.61
CA LEU A 14 -21.06 28.57 15.97
C LEU A 14 -21.30 27.06 16.13
N ASP A 15 -21.97 26.43 15.17
CA ASP A 15 -22.23 24.99 15.19
C ASP A 15 -20.94 24.18 15.09
N ASP A 16 -19.97 24.61 14.26
CA ASP A 16 -18.63 24.01 14.14
C ASP A 16 -17.83 24.12 15.45
N LEU A 17 -17.88 25.28 16.11
CA LEU A 17 -17.23 25.50 17.41
C LEU A 17 -17.87 24.66 18.49
N GLU A 18 -19.21 24.56 18.49
CA GLU A 18 -19.96 23.76 19.44
C GLU A 18 -19.69 22.26 19.21
N GLU A 19 -19.62 21.79 17.97
CA GLU A 19 -19.29 20.41 17.63
C GLU A 19 -17.85 20.04 18.03
N LYS A 20 -16.89 20.94 17.81
CA LYS A 20 -15.50 20.79 18.32
C LYS A 20 -15.46 20.81 19.85
N SER A 21 -16.34 21.56 20.51
CA SER A 21 -16.44 21.57 21.98
C SER A 21 -17.04 20.26 22.51
N ARG A 22 -18.12 19.75 21.89
CA ARG A 22 -18.78 18.49 22.21
C ARG A 22 -17.85 17.31 22.00
N LYS A 23 -17.09 17.26 20.90
CA LYS A 23 -16.08 16.22 20.64
C LYS A 23 -14.97 16.20 21.71
N ARG A 24 -14.57 17.37 22.24
CA ARG A 24 -13.63 17.45 23.37
C ARG A 24 -14.24 17.02 24.70
N LYS A 25 -15.53 17.27 24.92
CA LYS A 25 -16.23 16.86 26.15
C LYS A 25 -16.66 15.39 26.16
N HIS A 26 -17.01 14.81 25.01
CA HIS A 26 -17.32 13.39 24.90
C HIS A 26 -16.11 12.46 25.06
N GLY A 27 -14.87 13.00 25.02
CA GLY A 27 -13.67 12.28 25.46
C GLY A 27 -13.42 12.34 26.98
N ALA A 28 -14.25 13.07 27.75
CA ALA A 28 -14.08 13.28 29.18
C ALA A 28 -15.03 12.44 30.06
N ASP A 29 -16.14 11.95 29.52
CA ASP A 29 -17.16 11.21 30.29
C ASP A 29 -16.96 9.67 30.33
N GLU A 30 -15.98 9.12 29.58
CA GLU A 30 -15.55 7.74 29.81
C GLU A 30 -14.57 7.66 30.99
N LEU A 31 -15.16 7.46 32.17
CA LEU A 31 -14.65 6.60 33.25
C LEU A 31 -13.49 7.15 34.10
N SER A 32 -13.72 7.15 35.41
CA SER A 32 -12.78 7.27 36.55
C SER A 32 -11.38 6.63 36.41
N GLY A 33 -11.15 5.74 35.42
CA GLY A 33 -9.83 5.20 35.05
C GLY A 33 -9.00 6.02 34.05
N THR A 34 -9.55 7.09 33.45
CA THR A 34 -8.85 7.93 32.46
C THR A 34 -8.01 9.02 33.10
N PHE A 35 -8.34 9.49 34.31
CA PHE A 35 -7.53 10.51 35.00
C PHE A 35 -6.10 10.03 35.29
N TYR A 36 -5.95 8.77 35.73
CA TYR A 36 -4.62 8.17 35.93
C TYR A 36 -3.86 8.05 34.60
N LYS A 37 -4.54 7.59 33.54
CA LYS A 37 -3.94 7.45 32.20
C LYS A 37 -3.51 8.80 31.63
N GLN A 38 -4.29 9.86 31.85
CA GLN A 38 -3.96 11.22 31.44
C GLN A 38 -2.79 11.79 32.27
N LYS A 39 -2.78 11.59 33.59
CA LYS A 39 -1.69 12.02 34.48
C LYS A 39 -0.32 11.45 34.06
N TYR A 40 -0.29 10.20 33.57
CA TYR A 40 0.94 9.53 33.14
C TYR A 40 1.05 9.37 31.61
N ALA A 41 0.28 10.14 30.82
CA ALA A 41 0.30 10.05 29.36
C ALA A 41 1.71 10.26 28.76
N HIS A 42 2.54 11.08 29.42
CA HIS A 42 3.94 11.32 29.08
C HIS A 42 4.86 10.13 29.40
N LEU A 43 4.58 9.33 30.44
CA LEU A 43 5.29 8.07 30.72
C LEU A 43 4.89 6.97 29.73
N ILE A 44 3.61 6.92 29.37
CA ILE A 44 3.06 5.93 28.42
C ILE A 44 3.51 6.27 26.99
N GLY A 45 3.75 7.56 26.72
CA GLY A 45 4.14 8.05 25.40
C GLY A 45 2.98 7.98 24.40
N GLN A 46 1.77 8.37 24.80
CA GLN A 46 0.59 8.29 23.91
C GLN A 46 0.77 9.07 22.60
N GLU A 47 1.34 10.29 22.67
CA GLU A 47 1.64 11.09 21.47
C GLU A 47 2.72 10.41 20.61
N ALA A 48 3.82 9.95 21.24
CA ALA A 48 4.87 9.21 20.56
C ALA A 48 4.39 7.90 19.93
N ALA A 49 3.41 7.22 20.54
CA ALA A 49 2.80 6.00 20.02
C ALA A 49 1.93 6.29 18.78
N ILE A 50 1.20 7.40 18.77
CA ILE A 50 0.43 7.85 17.60
C ILE A 50 1.39 8.22 16.47
N ASP A 51 2.44 8.98 16.75
CA ASP A 51 3.46 9.36 15.76
C ASP A 51 4.22 8.15 15.21
N ALA A 52 4.57 7.20 16.09
CA ALA A 52 5.17 5.94 15.67
C ALA A 52 4.22 5.14 14.77
N ALA A 53 2.94 5.03 15.12
CA ALA A 53 1.95 4.36 14.30
C ALA A 53 1.78 5.04 12.92
N GLN A 54 1.78 6.37 12.87
CA GLN A 54 1.76 7.12 11.61
C GLN A 54 3.04 6.88 10.79
N LYS A 55 4.21 6.83 11.43
CA LYS A 55 5.48 6.56 10.77
C LYS A 55 5.62 5.12 10.28
N THR A 56 5.00 4.16 10.98
CA THR A 56 4.96 2.75 10.57
C THR A 56 3.83 2.44 9.58
N ASN A 57 2.93 3.40 9.29
CA ASN A 57 2.06 3.24 8.14
C ASN A 57 2.95 3.16 6.90
N MET A 58 2.96 1.98 6.28
CA MET A 58 3.82 1.74 5.12
C MET A 58 3.50 2.75 4.02
N ASN A 59 4.54 3.26 3.38
CA ASN A 59 4.37 4.09 2.20
C ASN A 59 3.68 3.26 1.12
N LYS A 60 2.38 3.51 0.90
CA LYS A 60 1.57 2.82 -0.12
C LYS A 60 2.15 3.02 -1.52
N SER A 61 2.83 4.13 -1.73
CA SER A 61 3.44 4.50 -3.01
C SER A 61 4.87 3.99 -3.18
N TYR A 62 5.44 3.29 -2.19
CA TYR A 62 6.74 2.67 -2.37
C TYR A 62 6.65 1.54 -3.41
N GLY A 63 7.38 1.70 -4.52
CA GLY A 63 7.32 0.77 -5.67
C GLY A 63 6.28 1.13 -6.73
N GLU A 64 5.42 2.13 -6.49
CA GLU A 64 4.52 2.66 -7.51
C GLU A 64 5.30 3.65 -8.41
N VAL A 65 5.58 3.24 -9.64
CA VAL A 65 6.17 4.15 -10.65
C VAL A 65 5.04 4.91 -11.35
N PRO A 66 5.09 6.25 -11.46
CA PRO A 66 4.14 7.03 -12.27
C PRO A 66 4.08 6.53 -13.70
N SER A 67 2.91 6.63 -14.35
CA SER A 67 2.70 6.19 -15.74
C SER A 67 3.68 6.86 -16.71
N GLU A 68 4.06 8.10 -16.44
CA GLU A 68 4.97 8.92 -17.24
C GLU A 68 6.40 8.37 -17.25
N ASN A 69 6.81 7.66 -16.18
CA ASN A 69 8.18 7.14 -16.01
C ASN A 69 8.26 5.63 -16.29
N LYS A 70 7.14 4.98 -16.60
CA LYS A 70 7.09 3.56 -16.96
C LYS A 70 7.46 3.36 -18.42
N LYS A 71 8.16 2.25 -18.69
CA LYS A 71 8.51 1.83 -20.06
C LYS A 71 7.29 1.46 -20.90
N ASP A 72 6.22 0.99 -20.27
CA ASP A 72 4.95 0.65 -20.92
C ASP A 72 3.92 1.73 -20.59
N SER A 73 3.50 2.49 -21.60
CA SER A 73 2.49 3.55 -21.50
C SER A 73 1.08 3.07 -21.85
N ARG A 74 0.90 1.78 -22.18
CA ARG A 74 -0.42 1.22 -22.48
C ARG A 74 -1.26 1.11 -21.22
N SER A 75 -2.58 1.21 -21.39
CA SER A 75 -3.52 0.96 -20.29
C SER A 75 -3.44 -0.50 -19.82
N ILE A 76 -3.74 -0.74 -18.53
CA ILE A 76 -3.75 -2.08 -17.93
C ILE A 76 -4.67 -3.04 -18.71
N GLU A 77 -5.81 -2.56 -19.20
CA GLU A 77 -6.79 -3.36 -19.92
C GLU A 77 -6.25 -3.82 -21.29
N GLN A 78 -5.56 -2.94 -21.99
CA GLN A 78 -4.94 -3.24 -23.28
C GLN A 78 -3.88 -4.33 -23.11
N THR A 79 -3.01 -4.16 -22.11
CA THR A 79 -1.97 -5.15 -21.80
C THR A 79 -2.58 -6.51 -21.41
N MET A 80 -3.68 -6.53 -20.66
CA MET A 80 -4.38 -7.77 -20.31
C MET A 80 -4.98 -8.46 -21.55
N ALA A 81 -5.51 -7.70 -22.51
CA ALA A 81 -6.00 -8.24 -23.78
C ALA A 81 -4.85 -8.83 -24.61
N ASP A 82 -3.73 -8.12 -24.72
CA ASP A 82 -2.54 -8.57 -25.45
C ASP A 82 -1.92 -9.83 -24.85
N ILE A 83 -1.85 -9.93 -23.51
CA ILE A 83 -1.38 -11.13 -22.81
C ILE A 83 -2.31 -12.31 -23.12
N LYS A 84 -3.63 -12.11 -23.06
CA LYS A 84 -4.61 -13.17 -23.37
C LYS A 84 -4.46 -13.63 -24.83
N ALA A 85 -4.43 -12.68 -25.77
CA ALA A 85 -4.28 -12.98 -27.19
C ALA A 85 -2.95 -13.69 -27.50
N LYS A 86 -1.84 -13.24 -26.91
CA LYS A 86 -0.52 -13.85 -27.08
C LYS A 86 -0.47 -15.26 -26.48
N LYS A 87 -1.10 -15.49 -25.34
CA LYS A 87 -1.20 -16.82 -24.72
C LYS A 87 -1.96 -17.81 -25.62
N VAL A 88 -3.06 -17.38 -26.23
CA VAL A 88 -3.82 -18.21 -27.18
C VAL A 88 -2.99 -18.54 -28.42
N LYS A 89 -2.42 -17.53 -29.07
CA LYS A 89 -1.58 -17.73 -30.26
C LYS A 89 -0.36 -18.60 -29.96
N LYS A 90 0.29 -18.43 -28.81
CA LYS A 90 1.42 -19.26 -28.41
C LYS A 90 1.02 -20.72 -28.21
N ALA A 91 -0.15 -20.99 -27.61
CA ALA A 91 -0.65 -22.35 -27.46
C ALA A 91 -0.94 -23.02 -28.82
N GLU A 92 -1.37 -22.26 -29.83
CA GLU A 92 -1.56 -22.75 -31.20
C GLU A 92 -0.23 -23.05 -31.89
N THR A 93 0.78 -22.17 -31.74
CA THR A 93 2.11 -22.39 -32.32
C THR A 93 2.88 -23.51 -31.61
N ASP A 94 2.77 -23.62 -30.29
CA ASP A 94 3.44 -24.68 -29.52
C ASP A 94 2.84 -26.05 -29.84
N ARG A 95 1.52 -26.13 -30.14
CA ARG A 95 0.88 -27.34 -30.66
C ARG A 95 1.38 -27.70 -32.07
N ALA A 96 1.52 -26.71 -32.96
CA ALA A 96 2.05 -26.94 -34.30
C ALA A 96 3.54 -27.34 -34.30
N ASN A 97 4.33 -26.84 -33.33
CA ASN A 97 5.75 -27.20 -33.20
C ASN A 97 5.97 -28.56 -32.52
N ALA A 98 5.10 -28.97 -31.59
CA ALA A 98 5.16 -30.26 -30.91
C ALA A 98 4.95 -31.46 -31.87
N ASP A 99 4.29 -31.26 -33.01
CA ASP A 99 4.15 -32.26 -34.06
C ASP A 99 5.43 -32.42 -34.93
N SER A 100 6.45 -31.57 -34.72
CA SER A 100 7.66 -31.51 -35.57
C SER A 100 9.00 -31.83 -34.87
N GLU A 101 9.08 -31.84 -33.54
CA GLU A 101 10.34 -32.04 -32.79
C GLU A 101 10.31 -33.30 -31.90
N GLY A 102 10.14 -34.45 -32.53
CA GLY A 102 10.27 -35.77 -31.91
C GLY A 102 11.66 -36.41 -32.06
N SER A 103 12.76 -35.66 -31.99
CA SER A 103 14.12 -36.23 -31.84
C SER A 103 15.15 -35.14 -31.59
N ILE A 104 15.82 -35.13 -30.42
CA ILE A 104 17.26 -34.87 -30.22
C ILE A 104 17.51 -34.81 -28.71
N GLY A 105 18.27 -35.79 -28.21
CA GLY A 105 18.51 -36.04 -26.80
C GLY A 105 19.43 -35.00 -26.13
N HIS A 106 19.14 -34.73 -24.86
CA HIS A 106 20.02 -33.96 -23.97
C HIS A 106 21.15 -34.87 -23.45
N SER A 107 22.40 -34.53 -23.76
CA SER A 107 23.58 -35.04 -23.06
C SER A 107 23.88 -34.15 -21.85
N GLU A 108 23.95 -34.75 -20.67
CA GLU A 108 24.24 -34.09 -19.40
C GLU A 108 25.71 -33.65 -19.34
N GLY A 109 25.95 -32.33 -19.31
CA GLY A 109 27.24 -31.75 -18.98
C GLY A 109 27.34 -31.49 -17.48
N SER A 110 28.08 -32.35 -16.76
CA SER A 110 28.44 -32.16 -15.37
C SER A 110 29.45 -31.03 -15.21
N ASN A 111 29.08 -29.98 -14.48
CA ASN A 111 30.03 -28.96 -14.03
C ASN A 111 29.78 -28.61 -12.56
N VAL A 112 30.57 -29.20 -11.66
CA VAL A 112 30.71 -28.73 -10.29
C VAL A 112 32.20 -28.78 -9.91
N GLN A 113 32.86 -27.63 -10.05
CA GLN A 113 34.15 -27.35 -9.42
C GLN A 113 34.04 -25.98 -8.79
N GLY A 114 34.12 -25.93 -7.46
CA GLY A 114 34.02 -24.68 -6.71
C GLY A 114 34.36 -24.91 -5.24
N ALA A 115 35.64 -25.13 -4.97
CA ALA A 115 36.19 -25.14 -3.62
C ALA A 115 35.98 -23.77 -2.95
N GLY A 116 35.43 -23.78 -1.74
CA GLY A 116 35.27 -22.60 -0.89
C GLY A 116 35.59 -22.96 0.55
N SER A 117 36.84 -22.72 0.92
CA SER A 117 37.44 -22.98 2.22
C SER A 117 37.05 -21.91 3.26
N ASN A 118 37.20 -22.28 4.54
CA ASN A 118 37.31 -21.47 5.76
C ASN A 118 36.03 -20.93 6.43
N CYS A 119 35.70 -21.55 7.57
CA CYS A 119 35.15 -20.84 8.73
C CYS A 119 35.78 -21.40 10.01
N SER A 120 36.69 -20.63 10.61
CA SER A 120 37.15 -20.82 11.99
C SER A 120 36.42 -19.82 12.88
N ARG A 121 35.78 -20.29 13.95
CA ARG A 121 35.45 -19.45 15.11
C ARG A 121 35.38 -20.30 16.37
#